data_AF-K1TQQ8-F1
#
_entry.id   AF-K1TQQ8-F1
#
_cell.length_a   1.000
_cell.length_b   1.000
_cell.length_c   1.000
_cell.angle_alpha   90.00
_cell.angle_beta   90.00
_cell.angle_gamma   90.00
#
_symmetry.space_group_name_H-M   'P 1'
#
loop_
_entity.id
_entity.type
_entity.pdbx_description
1 polymer ?
#
loop_
_entity_poly.entity_id
_entity_poly.type
_entity_poly.pdbx_seq_one_letter_code
_entity_poly.pdbx_strand_id
1 'polypeptide(L)'
;MNAHGRKLLGWDEILEGGLAPNATVMSWRGTEGGMKAVDSGHMAIMSPGEFCYFDSYQDAPDSQPEAIGGYLPLSKVYSFNPVPDTLSADKVQLVYGVQANLFTEYIPTPEHAEMMIYPRILALAEVAWSAPSVKNSDDFHVRALKEVE
;
A
#
# COMPACT_ATOMS: atom_id res chain seq x y z
N MET A 1 1.25 -24.14 -10.16
CA MET A 1 0.44 -23.61 -9.04
C MET A 1 -1.00 -24.09 -9.04
N ASN A 2 -1.78 -23.85 -10.10
CA ASN A 2 -3.23 -24.14 -10.12
C ASN A 2 -3.58 -25.62 -9.86
N ALA A 3 -2.80 -26.57 -10.42
CA ALA A 3 -2.98 -28.01 -10.15
C ALA A 3 -2.82 -28.40 -8.66
N HIS A 4 -2.24 -27.49 -7.85
CA HIS A 4 -2.06 -27.66 -6.40
C HIS A 4 -2.96 -26.70 -5.59
N GLY A 5 -4.00 -26.13 -6.19
CA GLY A 5 -4.96 -25.24 -5.50
C GLY A 5 -4.40 -23.88 -5.10
N ARG A 6 -3.30 -23.41 -5.71
CA ARG A 6 -2.71 -22.09 -5.45
C ARG A 6 -3.03 -21.10 -6.56
N LYS A 7 -3.28 -19.84 -6.21
CA LYS A 7 -3.53 -18.71 -7.14
C LYS A 7 -2.28 -17.85 -7.29
N LEU A 8 -1.99 -17.43 -8.51
CA LEU A 8 -0.85 -16.56 -8.83
C LEU A 8 -1.12 -15.15 -8.30
N LEU A 9 -0.14 -14.58 -7.60
CA LEU A 9 -0.03 -13.16 -7.29
C LEU A 9 1.28 -12.67 -7.91
N GLY A 10 1.26 -11.55 -8.62
CA GLY A 10 2.47 -10.95 -9.17
C GLY A 10 2.36 -9.44 -9.26
N TRP A 11 3.52 -8.79 -9.33
CA TRP A 11 3.61 -7.35 -9.58
C TRP A 11 2.97 -6.95 -10.90
N ASP A 12 2.55 -5.69 -11.03
CA ASP A 12 1.79 -5.19 -12.18
C ASP A 12 2.43 -5.38 -13.56
N GLU A 13 3.73 -5.70 -13.64
CA GLU A 13 4.41 -6.16 -14.85
C GLU A 13 3.77 -7.43 -15.45
N ILE A 14 3.10 -8.29 -14.67
CA ILE A 14 2.42 -9.47 -15.20
C ILE A 14 1.21 -9.13 -16.11
N LEU A 15 0.83 -7.86 -16.19
CA LEU A 15 -0.10 -7.36 -17.20
C LEU A 15 0.51 -7.41 -18.62
N GLU A 16 1.84 -7.31 -18.73
CA GLU A 16 2.56 -7.34 -19.99
C GLU A 16 2.54 -8.77 -20.56
N GLY A 17 2.03 -8.92 -21.79
CA GLY A 17 1.89 -10.23 -22.44
C GLY A 17 0.59 -10.99 -22.14
N GLY A 18 -0.28 -10.42 -21.30
CA GLY A 18 -1.62 -10.95 -21.00
C GLY A 18 -1.68 -11.75 -19.70
N LEU A 19 -2.73 -11.52 -18.91
CA LEU A 19 -2.93 -12.15 -17.61
C LEU A 19 -3.44 -13.59 -17.73
N ALA A 20 -2.91 -14.48 -16.89
CA ALA A 20 -3.52 -15.78 -16.67
C ALA A 20 -4.92 -15.59 -16.03
N PRO A 21 -5.98 -16.35 -16.42
CA PRO A 21 -7.37 -16.09 -16.02
C PRO A 21 -7.69 -16.00 -14.52
N ASN A 22 -6.78 -16.44 -13.64
CA ASN A 22 -6.95 -16.45 -12.19
C ASN A 22 -5.82 -15.72 -11.45
N ALA A 23 -5.06 -14.87 -12.14
CA ALA A 23 -4.00 -14.08 -11.52
C ALA A 23 -4.58 -12.92 -10.72
N THR A 24 -3.96 -12.63 -9.58
CA THR A 24 -4.12 -11.40 -8.81
C THR A 24 -2.92 -10.49 -9.10
N VAL A 25 -3.17 -9.19 -9.25
CA VAL A 25 -2.13 -8.19 -9.55
C VAL A 25 -1.81 -7.36 -8.31
N MET A 26 -0.53 -7.09 -8.06
CA MET A 26 -0.07 -6.15 -7.04
C MET A 26 0.44 -4.87 -7.73
N SER A 27 -0.27 -3.77 -7.56
CA SER A 27 0.05 -2.50 -8.23
C SER A 27 1.05 -1.68 -7.41
N TRP A 28 2.24 -1.46 -7.95
CA TRP A 28 3.32 -0.81 -7.21
C TRP A 28 3.88 0.44 -7.89
N ARG A 29 3.86 0.51 -9.22
CA ARG A 29 4.33 1.68 -10.01
C ARG A 29 3.35 2.86 -9.98
N GLY A 30 2.27 2.75 -9.21
CA GLY A 30 1.11 3.62 -9.19
C GLY A 30 -0.16 2.81 -8.94
N THR A 31 -1.33 3.41 -9.13
CA THR A 31 -2.63 2.71 -9.00
C THR A 31 -3.14 2.18 -10.34
N GLU A 32 -2.54 2.62 -11.45
CA GLU A 32 -3.00 2.35 -12.81
C GLU A 32 -2.92 0.87 -13.17
N GLY A 33 -1.89 0.16 -12.71
CA GLY A 33 -1.76 -1.29 -12.92
C GLY A 33 -2.90 -2.06 -12.27
N GLY A 34 -3.21 -1.73 -11.02
CA GLY A 34 -4.33 -2.31 -10.28
C GLY A 34 -5.67 -1.99 -10.90
N MET A 35 -5.88 -0.74 -11.35
CA MET A 35 -7.11 -0.36 -12.05
C MET A 35 -7.29 -1.11 -13.37
N LYS A 36 -6.23 -1.27 -14.17
CA LYS A 36 -6.26 -2.09 -15.39
C LYS A 36 -6.61 -3.56 -15.11
N ALA A 37 -6.06 -4.11 -14.02
CA ALA A 37 -6.38 -5.48 -13.60
C ALA A 37 -7.86 -5.61 -13.21
N VAL A 38 -8.37 -4.69 -12.38
CA VAL A 38 -9.77 -4.63 -11.96
C VAL A 38 -10.71 -4.47 -13.16
N ASP A 39 -10.37 -3.60 -14.11
CA ASP A 39 -11.15 -3.40 -15.33
C ASP A 39 -11.20 -4.65 -16.21
N SER A 40 -10.17 -5.48 -16.14
CA SER A 40 -10.08 -6.77 -16.84
C SER A 40 -10.68 -7.93 -16.04
N GLY A 41 -11.33 -7.67 -14.90
CA GLY A 41 -11.98 -8.68 -14.06
C GLY A 41 -11.05 -9.43 -13.10
N HIS A 42 -9.81 -8.96 -12.93
CA HIS A 42 -8.83 -9.53 -12.02
C HIS A 42 -8.84 -8.83 -10.66
N MET A 43 -8.51 -9.59 -9.61
CA MET A 43 -8.28 -8.99 -8.30
C MET A 43 -6.99 -8.17 -8.29
N ALA A 44 -7.00 -7.05 -7.59
CA ALA A 44 -5.83 -6.19 -7.41
C ALA A 44 -5.56 -5.91 -5.92
N ILE A 45 -4.28 -5.96 -5.53
CA ILE A 45 -3.78 -5.43 -4.26
C ILE A 45 -3.09 -4.11 -4.57
N MET A 46 -3.48 -3.03 -3.89
CA MET A 46 -2.87 -1.72 -4.07
C MET A 46 -1.69 -1.53 -3.13
N SER A 47 -0.50 -1.40 -3.68
CA SER A 47 0.73 -1.06 -2.94
C SER A 47 1.55 0.01 -3.67
N PRO A 48 0.94 1.13 -4.15
CA PRO A 48 1.66 2.13 -4.93
C PRO A 48 2.81 2.73 -4.11
N GLY A 49 3.99 2.85 -4.70
CA GLY A 49 5.18 3.42 -4.04
C GLY A 49 4.94 4.79 -3.43
N GLU A 50 4.07 5.58 -4.05
CA GLU A 50 3.69 6.90 -3.56
C GLU A 50 3.04 6.89 -2.16
N PHE A 51 2.40 5.79 -1.74
CA PHE A 51 1.64 5.70 -0.50
C PHE A 51 2.08 4.56 0.43
N CYS A 52 2.76 3.55 -0.11
CA CYS A 52 2.90 2.25 0.55
C CYS A 52 4.35 1.75 0.66
N TYR A 53 5.36 2.51 0.24
CA TYR A 53 6.78 2.08 0.31
C TYR A 53 7.44 2.67 1.55
N PHE A 54 7.46 1.88 2.62
CA PHE A 54 7.90 2.32 3.94
C PHE A 54 9.42 2.33 4.08
N ASP A 55 10.16 1.94 3.05
CA ASP A 55 11.59 2.12 2.88
C ASP A 55 11.99 3.54 2.45
N SER A 56 11.02 4.44 2.21
CA SER A 56 11.26 5.88 1.95
C SER A 56 11.39 6.70 3.24
N TYR A 57 12.08 7.85 3.16
CA TYR A 57 12.14 8.84 4.25
C TYR A 57 10.73 9.23 4.71
N GLN A 58 10.53 9.36 6.03
CA GLN A 58 9.25 9.75 6.63
C GLN A 58 9.24 11.16 7.24
N ASP A 59 10.41 11.77 7.38
CA ASP A 59 10.64 13.15 7.81
C ASP A 59 11.86 13.72 7.04
N ALA A 60 12.37 14.89 7.45
CA ALA A 60 13.56 15.51 6.88
C ALA A 60 14.74 14.51 6.82
N PRO A 61 15.35 14.26 5.65
CA PRO A 61 16.42 13.27 5.51
C PRO A 61 17.60 13.48 6.48
N ASP A 62 17.94 14.73 6.80
CA ASP A 62 19.04 15.08 7.71
C ASP A 62 18.80 14.63 9.17
N SER A 63 17.55 14.33 9.55
CA SER A 63 17.20 13.83 10.88
C SER A 63 17.00 12.31 10.95
N GLN A 64 17.19 11.59 9.82
CA GLN A 64 16.88 10.17 9.70
C GLN A 64 18.10 9.35 9.26
N PRO A 65 18.11 8.02 9.53
CA PRO A 65 19.05 7.12 8.87
C PRO A 65 18.92 7.20 7.36
N GLU A 66 19.98 6.78 6.66
CA GLU A 66 19.95 6.68 5.20
C GLU A 66 18.83 5.75 4.73
N ALA A 67 18.06 6.23 3.74
CA ALA A 67 17.01 5.50 3.06
C ALA A 67 17.25 5.54 1.55
N ILE A 68 16.58 4.66 0.80
CA ILE A 68 16.73 4.56 -0.67
C ILE A 68 16.39 5.87 -1.40
N GLY A 69 15.61 6.75 -0.78
CA GLY A 69 15.14 8.01 -1.31
C GLY A 69 13.67 8.27 -0.96
N GLY A 70 13.02 9.13 -1.72
CA GLY A 70 11.58 9.40 -1.57
C GLY A 70 11.23 10.24 -0.34
N TYR A 71 9.94 10.57 -0.21
CA TYR A 71 9.38 11.24 0.97
C TYR A 71 7.93 10.81 1.15
N LEU A 72 7.69 10.00 2.18
CA LEU A 72 6.41 9.42 2.51
C LEU A 72 6.08 9.69 3.98
N PRO A 73 5.63 10.92 4.31
CA PRO A 73 5.19 11.26 5.67
C PRO A 73 3.88 10.56 6.02
N LEU A 74 3.60 10.45 7.32
CA LEU A 74 2.39 9.81 7.86
C LEU A 74 1.09 10.31 7.22
N SER A 75 0.97 11.63 7.03
CA SER A 75 -0.21 12.27 6.42
C SER A 75 -0.44 11.84 4.98
N LYS A 76 0.63 11.56 4.23
CA LYS A 76 0.56 11.08 2.85
C LYS A 76 0.07 9.63 2.80
N VAL A 77 0.52 8.76 3.71
CA VAL A 77 -0.04 7.40 3.82
C VAL A 77 -1.53 7.46 4.17
N TYR A 78 -1.92 8.30 5.14
CA TYR A 78 -3.30 8.43 5.59
C TYR A 78 -4.25 8.93 4.50
N SER A 79 -3.77 9.80 3.60
CA SER A 79 -4.59 10.37 2.53
C SER A 79 -4.90 9.38 1.40
N PHE A 80 -4.28 8.19 1.40
CA PHE A 80 -4.47 7.22 0.34
C PHE A 80 -5.94 6.78 0.23
N ASN A 81 -6.47 6.86 -1.00
CA ASN A 81 -7.74 6.27 -1.38
C ASN A 81 -7.50 5.10 -2.36
N PRO A 82 -7.54 3.84 -1.89
CA PRO A 82 -7.29 2.68 -2.75
C PRO A 82 -8.45 2.33 -3.69
N VAL A 83 -9.64 2.89 -3.45
CA VAL A 83 -10.84 2.67 -4.25
C VAL A 83 -11.33 4.04 -4.75
N PRO A 84 -10.93 4.47 -5.95
CA PRO A 84 -11.32 5.79 -6.45
C PRO A 84 -12.83 5.87 -6.65
N ASP A 85 -13.41 7.06 -6.39
CA ASP A 85 -14.87 7.30 -6.50
C ASP A 85 -15.41 7.08 -7.93
N THR A 86 -14.52 7.06 -8.92
CA THR A 86 -14.84 6.77 -10.33
C THR A 86 -15.01 5.27 -10.62
N LEU A 87 -14.63 4.39 -9.69
CA LEU A 87 -14.77 2.94 -9.87
C LEU A 87 -16.23 2.52 -9.71
N SER A 88 -16.73 1.72 -10.66
CA SER A 88 -18.11 1.23 -10.61
C SER A 88 -18.32 0.28 -9.42
N ALA A 89 -19.52 0.34 -8.82
CA ALA A 89 -19.83 -0.40 -7.59
C ALA A 89 -19.65 -1.92 -7.72
N ASP A 90 -19.85 -2.49 -8.91
CA ASP A 90 -19.66 -3.90 -9.23
C ASP A 90 -18.18 -4.33 -9.28
N LYS A 91 -17.26 -3.37 -9.43
CA LYS A 91 -15.81 -3.61 -9.49
C LYS A 91 -15.08 -3.35 -8.19
N VAL A 92 -15.69 -2.66 -7.22
CA VAL A 92 -15.08 -2.35 -5.91
C VAL A 92 -14.53 -3.61 -5.22
N GLN A 93 -15.27 -4.71 -5.27
CA GLN A 93 -14.89 -6.00 -4.71
C GLN A 93 -13.65 -6.66 -5.34
N LEU A 94 -13.21 -6.19 -6.52
CA LEU A 94 -11.98 -6.66 -7.16
C LEU A 94 -10.75 -5.93 -6.63
N VAL A 95 -10.90 -4.79 -5.96
CA VAL A 95 -9.84 -4.21 -5.13
C VAL A 95 -9.77 -5.02 -3.85
N TYR A 96 -8.86 -5.99 -3.81
CA TYR A 96 -8.76 -6.98 -2.74
C TYR A 96 -8.26 -6.38 -1.42
N GLY A 97 -7.47 -5.31 -1.50
CA GLY A 97 -6.98 -4.58 -0.33
C GLY A 97 -5.76 -3.73 -0.65
N VAL A 98 -5.10 -3.28 0.42
CA VAL A 98 -3.85 -2.51 0.38
C VAL A 98 -2.72 -3.27 1.07
N GLN A 99 -1.47 -2.97 0.72
CA GLN A 99 -0.29 -3.53 1.36
C GLN A 99 0.83 -2.47 1.46
N ALA A 100 1.48 -2.40 2.62
CA ALA A 100 2.76 -1.69 2.77
C ALA A 100 3.91 -2.63 2.40
N ASN A 101 4.90 -2.09 1.68
CA ASN A 101 6.12 -2.79 1.35
C ASN A 101 7.27 -2.17 2.16
N LEU A 102 8.12 -3.03 2.72
CA LEU A 102 9.37 -2.63 3.36
C LEU A 102 10.52 -3.36 2.65
N PHE A 103 11.17 -2.67 1.73
CA PHE A 103 12.43 -3.12 1.15
C PHE A 103 13.58 -2.79 2.11
N THR A 104 14.64 -3.60 2.13
CA THR A 104 15.60 -3.63 3.25
C THR A 104 17.06 -3.36 2.85
N GLU A 105 17.27 -2.79 1.67
CA GLU A 105 18.59 -2.44 1.13
C GLU A 105 19.39 -1.55 2.08
N TYR A 106 18.71 -0.62 2.76
CA TYR A 106 19.29 0.33 3.73
C TYR A 106 18.84 0.07 5.18
N ILE A 107 18.22 -1.07 5.46
CA ILE A 107 17.62 -1.40 6.76
C ILE A 107 18.32 -2.62 7.37
N PRO A 108 19.49 -2.44 8.02
CA PRO A 108 20.32 -3.55 8.46
C PRO A 108 19.86 -4.21 9.76
N THR A 109 18.95 -3.58 10.52
CA THR A 109 18.57 -4.04 11.86
C THR A 109 17.05 -4.10 12.03
N PRO A 110 16.53 -5.01 12.87
CA PRO A 110 15.11 -5.05 13.23
C PRO A 110 14.61 -3.73 13.81
N GLU A 111 15.41 -3.04 14.62
CA GLU A 111 15.04 -1.76 15.23
C GLU A 111 14.87 -0.66 14.17
N HIS A 112 15.69 -0.68 13.11
CA HIS A 112 15.51 0.22 11.97
C HIS A 112 14.24 -0.16 11.19
N ALA A 113 13.95 -1.45 11.00
CA ALA A 113 12.71 -1.88 10.36
C ALA A 113 11.47 -1.41 11.14
N GLU A 114 11.47 -1.52 12.47
CA GLU A 114 10.39 -1.01 13.32
C GLU A 114 10.21 0.51 13.18
N MET A 115 11.32 1.28 13.19
CA MET A 115 11.30 2.72 12.95
C MET A 115 10.69 3.07 11.58
N MET A 116 10.99 2.29 10.54
CA MET A 116 10.46 2.53 9.20
C MET A 116 8.98 2.15 9.08
N ILE A 117 8.52 1.15 9.83
CA ILE A 117 7.13 0.69 9.81
C ILE A 117 6.20 1.63 10.61
N TYR A 118 6.61 2.04 11.80
CA TYR A 118 5.79 2.83 12.73
C TYR A 118 6.12 4.32 12.65
N PRO A 119 5.12 5.22 12.76
CA PRO A 119 3.70 4.96 12.94
C PRO A 119 2.91 4.76 11.63
N ARG A 120 3.58 4.76 10.46
CA ARG A 120 2.92 4.74 9.13
C ARG A 120 2.00 3.54 8.92
N ILE A 121 2.30 2.39 9.51
CA ILE A 121 1.43 1.21 9.44
C ILE A 121 0.06 1.43 10.08
N LEU A 122 -0.04 2.28 11.11
CA LEU A 122 -1.33 2.63 11.74
C LEU A 122 -2.22 3.39 10.75
N ALA A 123 -1.63 4.30 9.96
CA ALA A 123 -2.36 5.02 8.92
C ALA A 123 -2.86 4.09 7.82
N LEU A 124 -2.00 3.17 7.34
CA LEU A 124 -2.42 2.22 6.31
C LEU A 124 -3.45 1.21 6.83
N ALA A 125 -3.36 0.79 8.10
CA ALA A 125 -4.38 -0.05 8.72
C ALA A 125 -5.75 0.65 8.76
N GLU A 126 -5.78 1.94 9.07
CA GLU A 126 -7.03 2.71 9.03
C GLU A 126 -7.55 2.92 7.59
N VAL A 127 -6.66 3.11 6.62
CA VAL A 127 -7.02 3.10 5.18
C VAL A 127 -7.63 1.76 4.77
N ALA A 128 -7.12 0.65 5.28
CA ALA A 128 -7.57 -0.70 4.93
C ALA A 128 -8.90 -1.07 5.60
N TRP A 129 -9.17 -0.56 6.80
CA TRP A 129 -10.24 -1.05 7.66
C TRP A 129 -11.44 -0.09 7.76
N SER A 130 -11.18 1.22 7.87
CA SER A 130 -12.22 2.20 8.15
C SER A 130 -12.91 2.68 6.87
N ALA A 131 -14.23 2.86 6.95
CA ALA A 131 -14.98 3.45 5.84
C ALA A 131 -14.46 4.88 5.56
N PRO A 132 -14.36 5.31 4.29
CA PRO A 132 -13.88 6.66 3.96
C PRO A 132 -14.66 7.78 4.67
N SER A 133 -15.96 7.59 4.91
CA SER A 133 -16.83 8.56 5.57
C SER A 133 -16.53 8.82 7.04
N VAL A 134 -15.76 7.95 7.70
CA VAL A 134 -15.39 8.10 9.12
C VAL A 134 -13.93 8.48 9.32
N LYS A 135 -13.14 8.58 8.25
CA LYS A 135 -11.74 9.00 8.32
C LYS A 135 -11.63 10.49 8.62
N ASN A 136 -10.79 10.83 9.58
CA ASN A 136 -10.46 12.20 9.95
C ASN A 136 -9.00 12.27 10.41
N SER A 137 -8.20 13.09 9.74
CA SER A 137 -6.74 13.15 9.99
C SER A 137 -6.40 13.68 11.38
N ASP A 138 -7.15 14.63 11.91
CA ASP A 138 -6.87 15.23 13.21
C ASP A 138 -7.19 14.24 14.34
N ASP A 139 -8.34 13.55 14.24
CA ASP A 139 -8.70 12.46 15.15
C ASP A 139 -7.71 11.29 15.08
N PHE A 140 -7.34 10.87 13.87
CA PHE A 140 -6.33 9.85 13.65
C PHE A 140 -5.01 10.22 14.31
N HIS A 141 -4.54 11.46 14.14
CA HIS A 141 -3.28 11.89 14.74
C HIS A 141 -3.30 11.78 16.26
N VAL A 142 -4.39 12.20 16.92
CA VAL A 142 -4.56 12.08 18.38
C VAL A 142 -4.57 10.61 18.83
N ARG A 143 -5.21 9.72 18.07
CA ARG A 143 -5.24 8.28 18.40
C ARG A 143 -3.88 7.62 18.15
N ALA A 144 -3.24 7.90 17.03
CA ALA A 144 -1.96 7.30 16.66
C ALA A 144 -0.86 7.68 17.66
N LEU A 145 -0.83 8.93 18.15
CA LEU A 145 0.13 9.36 19.18
C LEU A 145 0.02 8.53 20.46
N LYS A 146 -1.20 8.20 20.92
CA LYS A 146 -1.41 7.42 22.14
C LYS A 146 -0.89 5.97 22.06
N GLU A 147 -0.78 5.43 20.85
CA GLU A 147 -0.33 4.04 20.62
C GLU A 147 1.19 3.92 20.49
N VAL A 148 1.91 5.05 20.35
CA VAL A 148 3.36 5.09 20.17
C VAL A 148 4.11 5.84 21.27
N GLU A 149 3.38 6.36 22.27
CA GLU A 149 3.91 6.81 23.58
C GLU A 149 4.12 5.63 24.54
#